data_AF-A0A5B1BNP0-F1
#
_entry.id   AF-A0A5B1BNP0-F1
#
_cell.length_a   1.000
_cell.length_b   1.000
_cell.length_c   1.000
_cell.angle_alpha   90.00
_cell.angle_beta   90.00
_cell.angle_gamma   90.00
#
_symmetry.space_group_name_H-M   'P 1'
#
loop_
_entity.id
_entity.type
_entity.pdbx_description
1 polymer ?
#
loop_
_entity_poly.entity_id
_entity_poly.type
_entity_poly.pdbx_seq_one_letter_code
_entity_poly.pdbx_strand_id
1 'polypeptide(L)' 'EHRADLPCGSTIGPLASARTGIPTVDVGAAQLAMHSARELMGAHDVAAYSAALQAFLAPQA' A
#
# COMPACT_ATOMS: atom_id res chain seq x y z
N GLU A 1 -6.40 1.64 13.60
CA GLU A 1 -7.70 1.93 12.95
C GLU A 1 -7.77 3.33 12.36
N HIS A 2 -8.30 3.44 11.14
CA HIS A 2 -8.63 4.72 10.51
C HIS A 2 -9.85 5.37 11.21
N ARG A 3 -9.84 6.69 11.38
CA ARG A 3 -10.95 7.43 12.00
C ARG A 3 -11.89 7.94 10.91
N ALA A 4 -13.13 7.45 10.90
CA ALA A 4 -14.12 7.75 9.85
C ALA A 4 -14.52 9.25 9.75
N ASP A 5 -14.26 10.04 10.79
CA ASP A 5 -14.50 11.48 10.83
C ASP A 5 -13.31 12.32 10.32
N LEU A 6 -12.18 11.69 9.93
CA LEU A 6 -11.04 12.38 9.32
C LEU A 6 -10.82 11.90 7.89
N PRO A 7 -10.70 12.82 6.91
CA PRO A 7 -10.35 12.44 5.55
C PRO A 7 -8.95 11.84 5.48
N CYS A 8 -8.74 10.91 4.56
CA CYS A 8 -7.43 10.37 4.20
C CYS A 8 -7.07 10.75 2.76
N GLY A 9 -5.77 10.70 2.44
CA GLY A 9 -5.30 10.86 1.07
C GLY A 9 -5.84 9.74 0.16
N SER A 10 -6.10 10.09 -1.10
CA SER A 10 -6.46 9.11 -2.13
C SER A 10 -5.22 8.46 -2.76
N THR A 11 -5.43 7.36 -3.46
CA THR A 11 -4.42 6.56 -4.17
C THR A 11 -4.84 6.37 -5.64
N ILE A 12 -4.04 5.63 -6.42
CA ILE A 12 -4.37 5.29 -7.80
C ILE A 12 -5.32 4.09 -7.92
N GLY A 13 -5.47 3.25 -6.88
CA GLY A 13 -6.26 2.01 -6.93
C GLY A 13 -7.71 2.23 -7.38
N PRO A 14 -8.49 3.09 -6.71
CA PRO A 14 -9.87 3.38 -7.12
C PRO A 14 -9.97 3.91 -8.56
N LEU A 15 -9.02 4.75 -8.99
CA LEU A 15 -8.98 5.28 -10.36
C LEU A 15 -8.68 4.19 -11.38
N ALA A 16 -7.72 3.31 -11.09
CA ALA A 16 -7.34 2.20 -11.95
C ALA A 16 -8.49 1.19 -12.10
N SER A 17 -9.16 0.86 -11.00
CA SER A 17 -10.32 -0.04 -11.00
C SER A 17 -11.48 0.55 -11.82
N ALA A 18 -11.83 1.82 -11.61
CA ALA A 18 -12.89 2.49 -12.37
C ALA A 18 -12.63 2.53 -13.88
N ARG A 19 -11.36 2.66 -14.30
CA ARG A 19 -10.99 2.75 -15.73
C ARG A 19 -10.87 1.39 -16.43
N THR A 20 -10.49 0.35 -15.69
CA THR A 20 -10.19 -0.97 -16.27
C THR A 20 -11.28 -2.00 -16.02
N GLY A 21 -12.15 -1.78 -15.03
CA GLY A 21 -13.10 -2.77 -14.54
C GLY A 21 -12.44 -3.92 -13.75
N ILE A 22 -11.14 -3.88 -13.51
CA ILE A 22 -10.41 -4.90 -12.76
C ILE A 22 -10.48 -4.55 -11.26
N PRO A 23 -10.79 -5.51 -10.37
CA PRO A 23 -10.70 -5.30 -8.93
C PRO A 23 -9.28 -4.95 -8.49
N THR A 24 -9.13 -3.95 -7.63
CA THR A 24 -7.82 -3.52 -7.11
C THR A 24 -7.80 -3.58 -5.58
N VAL A 25 -6.61 -3.78 -5.03
CA VAL A 25 -6.32 -3.63 -3.61
C VAL A 25 -5.10 -2.73 -3.47
N ASP A 26 -5.20 -1.71 -2.62
CA ASP A 26 -4.07 -0.85 -2.28
C ASP A 26 -3.35 -1.41 -1.05
N VAL A 27 -2.04 -1.59 -1.17
CA VAL A 27 -1.16 -2.04 -0.09
C VAL A 27 0.09 -1.18 -0.04
N GLY A 28 0.74 -1.10 1.12
CA GLY A 28 1.98 -0.37 1.30
C GLY A 28 2.67 -0.74 2.61
N ALA A 29 3.98 -0.53 2.68
CA ALA A 29 4.73 -0.66 3.93
C ALA A 29 4.44 0.53 4.84
N ALA A 30 4.30 0.28 6.14
CA ALA A 30 4.02 1.32 7.12
C ALA A 30 5.19 2.32 7.22
N GLN A 31 4.86 3.61 7.30
CA GLN A 31 5.83 4.68 7.47
C GLN A 31 5.29 5.81 8.34
N LEU A 32 6.21 6.64 8.84
CA LEU A 32 5.93 7.86 9.60
C LEU A 32 6.48 9.08 8.87
N ALA A 33 5.84 10.23 9.14
CA ALA A 33 6.18 11.53 8.57
C ALA A 33 6.11 11.58 7.03
N MET A 34 5.15 10.88 6.43
CA MET A 34 4.88 10.93 4.98
C MET A 34 4.75 12.38 4.51
N HIS A 35 5.45 12.72 3.42
CA HIS A 35 5.64 14.08 2.87
C HIS A 35 6.65 14.99 3.60
N SER A 36 7.37 14.49 4.60
CA SER A 36 8.52 15.20 5.20
C SER A 36 9.74 15.17 4.27
N ALA A 37 10.66 16.13 4.43
CA ALA A 37 12.00 16.04 3.82
C ALA A 37 12.80 14.80 4.29
N ARG A 38 12.41 14.22 5.43
CA ARG A 38 12.95 12.97 5.96
C ARG A 38 11.83 12.10 6.54
N GLU A 39 11.59 10.97 5.90
CA GLU A 39 10.59 9.97 6.30
C GLU A 39 11.25 8.84 7.13
N LEU A 40 10.44 7.99 7.76
CA LEU A 40 10.90 6.86 8.58
C LEU A 40 10.05 5.60 8.35
N MET A 41 10.70 4.45 8.21
CA MET A 41 10.05 3.13 8.11
C MET A 41 10.85 2.05 8.84
N GLY A 42 10.25 0.87 9.06
CA GLY A 42 10.95 -0.29 9.59
C GLY A 42 11.88 -0.91 8.54
N ALA A 43 13.13 -1.19 8.93
CA ALA A 43 14.11 -1.78 8.01
C ALA A 43 13.68 -3.16 7.48
N HIS A 44 13.02 -3.97 8.33
CA HIS A 44 12.52 -5.30 7.95
C HIS A 44 11.28 -5.25 7.06
N ASP A 45 10.54 -4.14 7.05
CA ASP A 45 9.31 -4.01 6.25
C ASP A 45 9.61 -4.07 4.75
N VAL A 46 10.81 -3.67 4.34
CA VAL A 46 11.25 -3.77 2.93
C VAL A 46 11.28 -5.22 2.46
N ALA A 47 11.92 -6.11 3.23
CA ALA A 47 12.04 -7.52 2.89
C ALA A 47 10.67 -8.22 2.96
N ALA A 48 9.90 -7.95 4.02
CA ALA A 48 8.57 -8.52 4.19
C ALA A 48 7.60 -8.09 3.07
N TYR A 49 7.61 -6.79 2.71
CA TYR A 49 6.76 -6.26 1.65
C TYR A 49 7.14 -6.84 0.27
N SER A 50 8.43 -6.98 -0.02
CA SER A 50 8.90 -7.65 -1.24
C SER A 50 8.41 -9.10 -1.32
N ALA A 51 8.55 -9.87 -0.23
CA ALA A 51 8.08 -11.25 -0.17
C ALA A 51 6.56 -11.37 -0.37
N ALA A 52 5.77 -10.46 0.22
CA ALA A 52 4.33 -10.44 0.04
C ALA A 52 3.92 -10.20 -1.43
N LEU A 53 4.56 -9.26 -2.11
CA LEU A 53 4.30 -8.99 -3.53
C LEU A 53 4.70 -10.17 -4.42
N GLN A 54 5.81 -10.85 -4.11
CA GLN A 54 6.22 -12.07 -4.82
C GLN A 54 5.19 -13.18 -4.64
N ALA A 55 4.71 -13.41 -3.42
CA ALA A 55 3.69 -14.41 -3.14
C ALA A 55 2.35 -14.13 -3.85
N PHE A 56 1.99 -12.85 -4.02
CA PHE A 56 0.81 -12.46 -4.80
C PHE A 56 0.96 -12.77 -6.29
N LEU A 57 2.14 -12.52 -6.87
CA LEU A 57 2.40 -12.72 -8.30
C LEU A 57 2.63 -14.19 -8.68
N ALA A 58 3.21 -14.99 -7.78
CA ALA A 58 3.49 -16.41 -7.98
C ALA A 58 3.11 -17.23 -6.73
N PRO A 59 1.81 -17.47 -6.48
CA PRO A 59 1.35 -18.24 -5.34
C PRO A 59 1.87 -19.68 -5.42
N GLN A 60 2.35 -20.21 -4.30
CA GLN A 60 2.58 -21.65 -4.19
C GLN A 60 1.22 -22.35 -4.08
N ALA A 61 1.04 -23.40 -4.87
CA ALA A 61 -0.18 -24.20 -4.92
C ALA A 61 -0.40 -25.02 -3.64
#